data_AF-A0A368H8N5-F1
#
_entry.id   AF-A0A368H8N5-F1
#
_cell.length_a   1.000
_cell.length_b   1.000
_cell.length_c   1.000
_cell.angle_alpha   90.00
_cell.angle_beta   90.00
_cell.angle_gamma   90.00
#
_symmetry.space_group_name_H-M   'P 1'
#
loop_
_entity.id
_entity.type
_entity.pdbx_description
1 polymer ?
#
loop_
_entity_poly.entity_id
_entity_poly.type
_entity_poly.pdbx_seq_one_letter_code
_entity_poly.pdbx_strand_id
1 'polypeptide(L)'
;MDDQSKISDGYLGGTIQEARKKYPPQLLRRFEVMFKNRDAMKPLAVRDIKANCVGKLVTVSGIVIRATEVKPIVEVMTYACDTCGAEVYQPVNGPSFMPAVNCPSKDCVESKANGRLHMQVRGSKFGKFQEIKIQETSDQVPVGSIPRTLTVNIYGESTRQCAPGDHVRISGVLIPLMRTGFRQGGGGLVAETFLEAHFVENIRSSVDEKDTDDDLTEEEVELLAQDNLYDMLAYSIAPEIYGLTDVKKSLLLALVGGVDRNASGMKIRGCLNVLLMGDPGVAKSQLLSYVNRLAPRSQYTTGRGSSGVGLTAAVVKDPVTGEMTLEGGALVLADRGICCIDEFDKMMEGDRTSIHEVMEQQTISIAKAGIMTTLNARVAIVAAANPAFGRYV
;
A
#
# COMPACT_ATOMS: atom_id res chain seq x y z
N MET A 1 73.81 8.64 -6.45
CA MET A 1 72.87 9.19 -5.46
C MET A 1 71.68 9.68 -6.24
N ASP A 2 70.61 8.94 -6.04
CA ASP A 2 69.18 9.31 -6.12
C ASP A 2 68.62 9.63 -7.52
N ASP A 3 67.89 8.71 -8.15
CA ASP A 3 66.54 8.15 -7.87
C ASP A 3 65.37 8.99 -8.41
N GLN A 4 64.52 8.27 -9.16
CA GLN A 4 63.07 8.47 -9.35
C GLN A 4 62.57 9.70 -10.13
N SER A 5 62.23 9.49 -11.42
CA SER A 5 60.94 9.92 -11.99
C SER A 5 60.71 9.39 -13.42
N LYS A 6 60.68 8.06 -13.60
CA LYS A 6 60.05 7.42 -14.76
C LYS A 6 59.20 6.24 -14.28
N ILE A 7 58.08 6.55 -13.64
CA ILE A 7 57.02 5.56 -13.39
C ILE A 7 56.10 5.61 -14.61
N SER A 8 56.29 4.58 -15.44
CA SER A 8 55.34 3.95 -16.36
C SER A 8 53.90 4.47 -16.38
N ASP A 9 53.59 5.31 -17.37
CA ASP A 9 52.24 5.48 -17.94
C ASP A 9 51.91 4.33 -18.90
N GLY A 10 51.77 3.12 -18.36
CA GLY A 10 51.35 1.96 -19.14
C GLY A 10 50.75 0.90 -18.26
N TYR A 11 49.60 0.35 -18.66
CA TYR A 11 48.91 -0.85 -18.13
C TYR A 11 47.58 -0.74 -17.36
N LEU A 12 46.85 0.39 -17.37
CA LEU A 12 45.51 0.42 -16.73
C LEU A 12 44.34 0.87 -17.61
N GLY A 13 44.56 1.18 -18.89
CA GLY A 13 43.49 1.66 -19.79
C GLY A 13 42.63 0.58 -20.46
N GLY A 14 43.14 -0.65 -20.61
CA GLY A 14 42.50 -1.72 -21.42
C GLY A 14 41.51 -2.63 -20.68
N THR A 15 41.58 -2.69 -19.35
CA THR A 15 40.91 -3.73 -18.55
C THR A 15 39.43 -3.48 -18.28
N ILE A 16 38.99 -2.22 -18.23
CA ILE A 16 37.59 -1.89 -17.88
C ILE A 16 36.63 -2.24 -19.03
N GLN A 17 37.02 -2.00 -20.28
CA GLN A 17 36.17 -2.30 -21.44
C GLN A 17 36.06 -3.81 -21.72
N GLU A 18 37.14 -4.56 -21.50
CA GLU A 18 37.13 -6.03 -21.62
C GLU A 18 36.33 -6.69 -20.51
N ALA A 19 36.44 -6.20 -19.27
CA ALA A 19 35.60 -6.65 -18.16
C ALA A 19 34.10 -6.39 -18.41
N ARG A 20 33.76 -5.23 -19.01
CA ARG A 20 32.37 -4.91 -19.41
C ARG A 20 31.81 -5.80 -20.53
N LYS A 21 32.66 -6.39 -21.38
CA LYS A 21 32.24 -7.37 -22.39
C LYS A 21 32.04 -8.77 -21.80
N LYS A 22 32.81 -9.11 -20.76
CA LYS A 22 32.82 -10.45 -20.15
C LYS A 22 31.67 -10.67 -19.17
N TYR A 23 31.27 -9.64 -18.41
CA TYR A 23 30.23 -9.74 -17.39
C TYR A 23 28.98 -8.96 -17.80
N PRO A 24 27.77 -9.51 -17.57
CA PRO A 24 26.54 -8.76 -17.82
C PRO A 24 26.49 -7.52 -16.91
N PRO A 25 26.03 -6.36 -17.42
CA PRO A 25 26.04 -5.10 -16.67
C PRO A 25 25.21 -5.18 -15.38
N GLN A 26 24.17 -6.02 -15.35
CA GLN A 26 23.35 -6.27 -14.18
C GLN A 26 24.16 -6.83 -13.00
N LEU A 27 25.16 -7.68 -13.25
CA LEU A 27 25.99 -8.30 -12.20
C LEU A 27 26.91 -7.28 -11.51
N LEU A 28 27.43 -6.32 -12.28
CA LEU A 28 28.34 -5.28 -11.76
C LEU A 28 27.59 -4.09 -11.13
N ARG A 29 26.27 -3.99 -11.35
CA ARG A 29 25.45 -2.87 -10.89
C ARG A 29 25.19 -2.98 -9.38
N ARG A 30 25.87 -2.12 -8.60
CA ARG A 30 25.70 -1.98 -7.13
C ARG A 30 24.81 -0.82 -6.70
N PHE A 31 24.19 -0.12 -7.66
CA PHE A 31 23.32 1.01 -7.40
C PHE A 31 22.03 0.89 -8.23
N GLU A 32 20.93 1.37 -7.65
CA GLU A 32 19.64 1.46 -8.30
C GLU A 32 19.36 2.91 -8.68
N VAL A 33 18.56 3.10 -9.74
CA VAL A 33 18.15 4.44 -10.18
C VAL A 33 16.64 4.47 -10.09
N MET A 34 16.13 5.42 -9.32
CA MET A 34 14.71 5.59 -9.05
C MET A 34 14.25 6.87 -9.74
N PHE A 35 13.06 6.82 -10.34
CA PHE A 35 12.46 7.99 -10.96
C PHE A 35 11.37 8.53 -10.04
N LYS A 36 11.62 9.72 -9.48
CA LYS A 36 10.61 10.50 -8.79
C LYS A 36 9.98 11.47 -9.79
N ASN A 37 8.65 11.47 -9.88
CA ASN A 37 7.94 12.45 -10.68
C ASN A 37 8.03 13.85 -10.05
N ARG A 38 7.89 14.88 -10.89
CA ARG A 38 7.79 16.27 -10.42
C ARG A 38 6.45 16.47 -9.68
N ASP A 39 6.47 17.25 -8.61
CA ASP A 39 5.28 17.52 -7.78
C ASP A 39 4.13 18.19 -8.56
N ALA A 40 4.42 18.83 -9.70
CA ALA A 40 3.42 19.41 -10.58
C ALA A 40 2.49 18.39 -11.28
N MET A 41 2.85 17.10 -11.32
CA MET A 41 2.04 16.08 -11.97
C MET A 41 1.00 15.53 -10.99
N LYS A 42 -0.28 15.81 -11.26
CA LYS A 42 -1.39 15.33 -10.43
C LYS A 42 -1.42 13.79 -10.40
N PRO A 43 -1.61 13.18 -9.21
CA PRO A 43 -1.80 11.75 -9.11
C PRO A 43 -3.10 11.34 -9.81
N LEU A 44 -3.03 10.26 -10.59
CA LEU A 44 -4.18 9.66 -11.26
C LEU A 44 -4.87 8.66 -10.33
N ALA A 45 -6.19 8.59 -10.43
CA ALA A 45 -6.96 7.50 -9.85
C ALA A 45 -6.65 6.19 -10.58
N VAL A 46 -6.73 5.05 -9.89
CA VAL A 46 -6.54 3.73 -10.52
C VAL A 46 -7.54 3.53 -11.68
N ARG A 47 -8.73 4.14 -11.60
CA ARG A 47 -9.77 4.10 -12.63
C ARG A 47 -9.36 4.74 -13.95
N ASP A 48 -8.61 5.83 -13.87
CA ASP A 48 -8.23 6.65 -15.00
C ASP A 48 -7.05 6.06 -15.78
N ILE A 49 -6.48 4.96 -15.28
CA ILE A 49 -5.47 4.17 -15.97
C ILE A 49 -6.12 3.45 -17.15
N LYS A 50 -6.10 4.13 -18.29
CA LYS A 50 -6.58 3.62 -19.59
C LYS A 50 -5.40 3.11 -20.42
N ALA A 51 -5.70 2.51 -21.59
CA ALA A 51 -4.70 2.01 -22.55
C ALA A 51 -3.63 3.05 -22.94
N ASN A 52 -3.97 4.35 -22.90
CA ASN A 52 -3.04 5.44 -23.21
C ASN A 52 -1.88 5.59 -22.20
N CYS A 53 -1.96 4.95 -21.03
CA CYS A 53 -0.96 5.00 -19.97
C CYS A 53 0.06 3.85 -20.05
N VAL A 54 -0.14 2.88 -20.94
CA VAL A 54 0.78 1.75 -21.11
C VAL A 54 2.15 2.27 -21.56
N GLY A 55 3.21 1.86 -20.85
CA GLY A 55 4.58 2.29 -21.11
C GLY A 55 4.92 3.72 -20.68
N LYS A 56 4.01 4.45 -20.03
CA LYS A 56 4.25 5.80 -19.49
C LYS A 56 4.53 5.74 -17.99
N LEU A 57 5.37 6.65 -17.52
CA LEU A 57 5.57 6.89 -16.09
C LEU A 57 4.35 7.64 -15.55
N VAL A 58 3.52 6.94 -14.79
CA VAL A 58 2.31 7.48 -14.17
C VAL A 58 2.47 7.47 -12.66
N THR A 59 1.81 8.41 -12.00
CA THR A 59 1.72 8.44 -10.53
C THR A 59 0.30 8.12 -10.14
N VAL A 60 0.12 7.10 -9.33
CA VAL A 60 -1.17 6.57 -8.91
C VAL A 60 -1.30 6.73 -7.41
N SER A 61 -2.45 7.24 -6.96
CA SER A 61 -2.79 7.28 -5.54
C SER A 61 -3.79 6.17 -5.20
N GLY A 62 -3.57 5.48 -4.08
CA GLY A 62 -4.50 4.47 -3.61
C GLY A 62 -4.21 3.99 -2.20
N ILE A 63 -5.06 3.12 -1.70
CA ILE A 63 -4.91 2.47 -0.39
C ILE A 63 -4.32 1.09 -0.60
N VAL A 64 -3.30 0.72 0.18
CA VAL A 64 -2.75 -0.64 0.14
C VAL A 64 -3.73 -1.59 0.83
N ILE A 65 -4.30 -2.55 0.09
CA ILE A 65 -5.12 -3.62 0.70
C ILE A 65 -4.21 -4.72 1.22
N ARG A 66 -3.23 -5.10 0.39
CA ARG A 66 -2.43 -6.30 0.57
C ARG A 66 -0.97 -5.99 0.25
N ALA A 67 -0.07 -6.34 1.16
CA ALA A 67 1.37 -6.32 0.92
C ALA A 67 1.93 -7.71 1.22
N THR A 68 2.70 -8.26 0.27
CA THR A 68 3.45 -9.51 0.49
C THR A 68 4.75 -9.23 1.25
N GLU A 69 5.36 -10.27 1.83
CA GLU A 69 6.72 -10.17 2.36
C GLU A 69 7.74 -10.02 1.23
N VAL A 70 8.91 -9.47 1.55
CA VAL A 70 9.98 -9.28 0.56
C VAL A 70 10.61 -10.61 0.21
N LYS A 71 10.60 -10.92 -1.09
CA LYS A 71 11.17 -12.13 -1.67
C LYS A 71 12.42 -11.78 -2.49
N PRO A 72 13.44 -12.64 -2.52
CA PRO A 72 14.57 -12.45 -3.41
C PRO A 72 14.16 -12.83 -4.85
N ILE A 73 14.24 -11.88 -5.78
CA ILE A 73 14.13 -12.16 -7.22
C ILE A 73 15.52 -12.27 -7.82
N VAL A 74 15.71 -13.17 -8.79
CA VAL A 74 17.02 -13.36 -9.43
C VAL A 74 17.15 -12.43 -10.63
N GLU A 75 18.20 -11.62 -10.66
CA GLU A 75 18.52 -10.76 -11.81
C GLU A 75 19.49 -11.45 -12.76
N VAL A 76 20.53 -12.07 -12.21
CA VAL A 76 21.56 -12.78 -12.95
C VAL A 76 21.84 -14.11 -12.27
N MET A 77 21.68 -15.19 -13.03
CA MET A 77 22.07 -16.52 -12.60
C MET A 77 23.44 -16.87 -13.11
N THR A 78 24.27 -17.38 -12.21
CA THR A 78 25.62 -17.86 -12.52
C THR A 78 25.64 -19.37 -12.44
N TYR A 79 26.12 -20.00 -13.51
CA TYR A 79 26.32 -21.44 -13.58
C TYR A 79 27.81 -21.75 -13.66
N ALA A 80 28.27 -22.75 -12.91
CA ALA A 80 29.60 -23.29 -13.04
C ALA A 80 29.54 -24.64 -13.75
N CYS A 81 30.46 -24.86 -14.70
CA CYS A 81 30.61 -26.15 -15.34
C CYS A 81 31.55 -27.06 -14.52
N ASP A 82 31.12 -28.29 -14.26
CA ASP A 82 31.95 -29.26 -13.50
C ASP A 82 33.22 -29.68 -14.26
N THR A 83 33.21 -29.61 -15.60
CA THR A 83 34.30 -30.16 -16.44
C THR A 83 35.34 -29.10 -16.80
N CYS A 84 34.92 -27.90 -17.20
CA CYS A 84 35.84 -26.82 -17.58
C CYS A 84 36.00 -25.73 -16.51
N GLY A 85 35.20 -25.74 -15.44
CA GLY A 85 35.22 -24.70 -14.41
C GLY A 85 34.76 -23.31 -14.87
N ALA A 86 34.27 -23.17 -16.12
CA ALA A 86 33.84 -21.89 -16.65
C ALA A 86 32.53 -21.42 -15.98
N GLU A 87 32.49 -20.14 -15.64
CA GLU A 87 31.29 -19.46 -15.15
C GLU A 87 30.48 -18.88 -16.32
N VAL A 88 29.20 -19.23 -16.37
CA VAL A 88 28.24 -18.78 -17.39
C VAL A 88 27.20 -17.91 -16.70
N TYR A 89 27.04 -16.67 -17.18
CA TYR A 89 26.07 -15.73 -16.64
C TYR A 89 24.85 -15.65 -17.56
N GLN A 90 23.68 -15.95 -17.02
CA GLN A 90 22.39 -15.84 -17.71
C GLN A 90 21.53 -14.75 -17.02
N PRO A 91 21.27 -13.61 -17.68
CA PRO A 91 20.35 -12.61 -17.16
C PRO A 91 18.90 -13.11 -17.28
N VAL A 92 18.10 -12.88 -16.24
CA VAL A 92 16.69 -13.28 -16.18
C VAL A 92 15.82 -12.04 -16.37
N ASN A 93 15.10 -11.97 -17.50
CA ASN A 93 14.28 -10.81 -17.87
C ASN A 93 12.77 -11.05 -17.70
N GLY A 94 12.35 -12.17 -17.09
CA GLY A 94 10.94 -12.55 -16.99
C GLY A 94 10.63 -13.47 -15.81
N PRO A 95 9.33 -13.70 -15.52
CA PRO A 95 8.89 -14.52 -14.38
C PRO A 95 9.22 -16.01 -14.53
N SER A 96 9.41 -16.47 -15.76
CA SER A 96 9.85 -17.84 -16.07
C SER A 96 11.07 -17.76 -16.98
N PHE A 97 12.06 -18.59 -16.70
CA PHE A 97 13.24 -18.77 -17.54
C PHE A 97 13.61 -20.26 -17.55
N MET A 98 14.27 -20.69 -18.62
CA MET A 98 14.81 -22.05 -18.70
C MET A 98 16.30 -22.00 -18.33
N PRO A 99 16.75 -22.79 -17.34
CA PRO A 99 18.15 -22.80 -16.95
C PRO A 99 19.01 -23.38 -18.08
N ALA A 100 20.19 -22.79 -18.28
CA ALA A 100 21.18 -23.33 -19.19
C ALA A 100 21.70 -24.68 -18.67
N VAL A 101 21.48 -25.76 -19.43
CA VAL A 101 21.92 -27.12 -19.06
C VAL A 101 23.32 -27.42 -19.61
N ASN A 102 23.62 -26.94 -20.82
CA ASN A 102 24.86 -27.22 -21.53
C ASN A 102 25.79 -26.01 -21.47
N CYS A 103 27.08 -26.27 -21.21
CA CYS A 103 28.09 -25.22 -21.16
C CYS A 103 28.38 -24.65 -22.57
N PRO A 104 28.24 -23.33 -22.80
CA PRO A 104 28.61 -22.66 -24.06
C PRO A 104 30.10 -22.32 -24.17
N SER A 105 30.95 -22.74 -23.21
CA SER A 105 32.39 -22.45 -23.22
C SER A 105 33.08 -23.14 -24.41
N LYS A 106 34.08 -22.46 -24.99
CA LYS A 106 34.87 -23.01 -26.10
C LYS A 106 35.52 -24.34 -25.73
N ASP A 107 36.06 -24.44 -24.51
CA ASP A 107 36.72 -25.64 -24.02
C ASP A 107 35.79 -26.87 -24.00
N CYS A 108 34.55 -26.72 -23.55
CA CYS A 108 33.58 -27.82 -23.54
C CYS A 108 33.03 -28.16 -24.93
N VAL A 109 32.85 -27.15 -25.79
CA VAL A 109 32.33 -27.33 -27.15
C VAL A 109 33.37 -28.02 -28.04
N GLU A 110 34.63 -27.58 -27.97
CA GLU A 110 35.73 -28.16 -28.73
C GLU A 110 36.09 -29.56 -28.23
N SER A 111 36.10 -29.77 -26.91
CA SER A 111 36.40 -31.07 -26.31
C SER A 111 35.23 -32.07 -26.37
N LYS A 112 34.05 -31.66 -26.86
CA LYS A 112 32.78 -32.44 -26.83
C LYS A 112 32.48 -33.09 -25.46
N ALA A 113 32.98 -32.48 -24.39
CA ALA A 113 32.92 -33.05 -23.04
C ALA A 113 31.52 -32.92 -22.42
N ASN A 114 30.61 -32.14 -23.04
CA ASN A 114 29.22 -31.91 -22.62
C ASN A 114 29.10 -31.69 -21.11
N GLY A 115 29.93 -30.79 -20.58
CA GLY A 115 29.96 -30.52 -19.16
C GLY A 115 28.62 -29.97 -18.67
N ARG A 116 28.12 -30.54 -17.58
CA ARG A 116 26.87 -30.13 -16.94
C ARG A 116 27.07 -28.81 -16.20
N LEU A 117 26.10 -27.91 -16.36
CA LEU A 117 26.06 -26.66 -15.63
C LEU A 117 25.31 -26.83 -14.30
N HIS A 118 25.96 -26.40 -13.22
CA HIS A 118 25.38 -26.34 -11.89
C HIS A 118 25.22 -24.89 -11.45
N MET A 119 24.03 -24.54 -10.96
CA MET A 119 23.74 -23.19 -10.51
C MET A 119 24.51 -22.88 -9.21
N GLN A 120 25.18 -21.74 -9.19
CA GLN A 120 25.86 -21.22 -8.00
C GLN A 120 25.13 -20.00 -7.44
N VAL A 121 24.52 -20.15 -6.27
CA VAL A 121 23.80 -19.07 -5.58
C VAL A 121 24.75 -17.92 -5.19
N ARG A 122 25.97 -18.22 -4.73
CA ARG A 122 26.94 -17.20 -4.28
C ARG A 122 27.43 -16.27 -5.40
N GLY A 123 27.55 -16.78 -6.62
CA GLY A 123 27.94 -16.00 -7.79
C GLY A 123 26.75 -15.33 -8.48
N SER A 124 25.51 -15.65 -8.08
CA SER A 124 24.29 -15.10 -8.66
C SER A 124 23.88 -13.81 -7.96
N LYS A 125 23.19 -12.93 -8.67
CA LYS A 125 22.69 -11.67 -8.12
C LYS A 125 21.20 -11.74 -7.86
N PHE A 126 20.82 -11.42 -6.63
CA PHE A 126 19.44 -11.34 -6.19
C PHE A 126 19.07 -9.89 -5.88
N GLY A 127 17.90 -9.47 -6.34
CA GLY A 127 17.24 -8.22 -5.98
C GLY A 127 16.11 -8.47 -4.98
N LYS A 128 15.67 -7.42 -4.30
CA LYS A 128 14.46 -7.46 -3.47
C LYS A 128 13.24 -7.31 -4.37
N PHE A 129 12.22 -8.11 -4.13
CA PHE A 129 10.94 -8.06 -4.81
C PHE A 129 9.80 -8.09 -3.81
N GLN A 130 8.78 -7.25 -4.04
CA GLN A 130 7.58 -7.23 -3.24
C GLN A 130 6.38 -6.97 -4.14
N GLU A 131 5.32 -7.77 -4.00
CA GLU A 131 4.04 -7.54 -4.66
C GLU A 131 3.08 -6.86 -3.68
N ILE A 132 2.44 -5.78 -4.12
CA ILE A 132 1.43 -5.04 -3.39
C ILE A 132 0.16 -4.93 -4.24
N LYS A 133 -1.02 -5.00 -3.62
CA LYS A 133 -2.29 -4.64 -4.27
C LYS A 133 -2.82 -3.34 -3.67
N ILE A 134 -3.08 -2.39 -4.56
CA ILE A 134 -3.66 -1.10 -4.21
C ILE A 134 -5.13 -1.05 -4.66
N GLN A 135 -5.94 -0.30 -3.92
CA GLN A 135 -7.33 0.03 -4.23
C GLN A 135 -7.48 1.51 -4.54
N GLU A 136 -8.49 1.83 -5.35
CA GLU A 136 -9.01 3.20 -5.43
C GLU A 136 -9.37 3.73 -4.04
N THR A 137 -9.04 4.99 -3.78
CA THR A 137 -9.57 5.72 -2.63
C THR A 137 -11.08 5.88 -2.76
N SER A 138 -11.83 5.68 -1.68
CA SER A 138 -13.30 5.71 -1.67
C SER A 138 -13.90 6.99 -2.28
N ASP A 139 -13.23 8.13 -2.12
CA ASP A 139 -13.68 9.44 -2.65
C ASP A 139 -13.70 9.50 -4.19
N GLN A 140 -12.82 8.74 -4.85
CA GLN A 140 -12.70 8.72 -6.31
C GLN A 140 -13.68 7.72 -6.97
N VAL A 141 -14.46 6.98 -6.18
CA VAL A 141 -15.38 5.95 -6.66
C VAL A 141 -16.75 6.58 -6.95
N PRO A 142 -17.21 6.59 -8.21
CA PRO A 142 -18.55 7.07 -8.54
C PRO A 142 -19.61 6.10 -7.99
N VAL A 143 -20.75 6.68 -7.62
CA VAL A 143 -21.89 5.96 -7.05
C VAL A 143 -22.33 4.82 -7.97
N GLY A 144 -22.44 3.61 -7.41
CA GLY A 144 -22.90 2.41 -8.13
C GLY A 144 -21.81 1.60 -8.82
N SER A 145 -20.53 2.02 -8.75
CA SER A 145 -19.40 1.22 -9.22
C SER A 145 -18.64 0.55 -8.08
N ILE A 146 -18.12 -0.65 -8.34
CA ILE A 146 -17.20 -1.32 -7.41
C ILE A 146 -15.80 -0.69 -7.56
N PRO A 147 -15.07 -0.43 -6.46
CA PRO A 147 -13.69 0.04 -6.51
C PRO A 147 -12.79 -0.97 -7.22
N ARG A 148 -11.90 -0.48 -8.10
CA ARG A 148 -10.95 -1.34 -8.80
C ARG A 148 -9.68 -1.53 -7.99
N THR A 149 -9.02 -2.65 -8.24
CA THR A 149 -7.71 -2.98 -7.65
C THR A 149 -6.65 -3.05 -8.74
N LEU A 150 -5.42 -2.67 -8.40
CA LEU A 150 -4.26 -2.73 -9.27
C LEU A 150 -3.12 -3.46 -8.54
N THR A 151 -2.46 -4.38 -9.25
CA THR A 151 -1.26 -5.06 -8.76
C THR A 151 -0.04 -4.21 -9.08
N VAL A 152 0.79 -3.99 -8.07
CA VAL A 152 2.01 -3.20 -8.13
C VAL A 152 3.19 -4.08 -7.73
N ASN A 153 4.19 -4.13 -8.59
CA ASN A 153 5.45 -4.82 -8.33
C ASN A 153 6.50 -3.78 -7.94
N ILE A 154 7.06 -3.93 -6.74
CA ILE A 154 8.12 -3.08 -6.22
C ILE A 154 9.42 -3.86 -6.27
N TYR A 155 10.44 -3.23 -6.84
CA TYR A 155 11.79 -3.77 -6.93
C TYR A 155 12.74 -2.95 -6.05
N GLY A 156 13.79 -3.61 -5.57
CA GLY A 156 14.93 -2.92 -4.98
C GLY A 156 14.67 -2.33 -3.59
N GLU A 157 15.24 -1.15 -3.33
CA GLU A 157 15.22 -0.52 -2.00
C GLU A 157 13.88 0.12 -1.60
N SER A 158 12.95 0.35 -2.54
CA SER A 158 11.59 0.82 -2.20
C SER A 158 10.70 -0.24 -1.57
N THR A 159 11.20 -1.47 -1.42
CA THR A 159 10.48 -2.53 -0.71
C THR A 159 10.35 -2.21 0.79
N ARG A 160 9.25 -2.66 1.41
CA ARG A 160 8.88 -2.44 2.83
C ARG A 160 8.52 -1.01 3.25
N GLN A 161 8.25 -0.11 2.31
CA GLN A 161 7.85 1.28 2.63
C GLN A 161 6.35 1.45 2.95
N CYS A 162 5.54 0.42 2.68
CA CYS A 162 4.09 0.48 2.86
C CYS A 162 3.56 -0.68 3.69
N ALA A 163 2.58 -0.39 4.55
CA ALA A 163 1.79 -1.38 5.25
C ALA A 163 0.35 -1.46 4.66
N PRO A 164 -0.35 -2.59 4.84
CA PRO A 164 -1.79 -2.65 4.59
C PRO A 164 -2.54 -1.56 5.36
N GLY A 165 -3.44 -0.86 4.68
CA GLY A 165 -4.21 0.27 5.21
C GLY A 165 -3.57 1.63 5.01
N ASP A 166 -2.34 1.73 4.50
CA ASP A 166 -1.72 3.04 4.25
C ASP A 166 -2.17 3.65 2.91
N HIS A 167 -2.31 4.98 2.89
CA HIS A 167 -2.50 5.74 1.65
C HIS A 167 -1.14 6.02 1.03
N VAL A 168 -0.98 5.55 -0.20
CA VAL A 168 0.31 5.57 -0.88
C VAL A 168 0.16 6.25 -2.23
N ARG A 169 1.19 7.00 -2.59
CA ARG A 169 1.38 7.56 -3.92
C ARG A 169 2.54 6.81 -4.56
N ILE A 170 2.25 6.08 -5.63
CA ILE A 170 3.22 5.23 -6.31
C ILE A 170 3.48 5.80 -7.69
N SER A 171 4.73 6.17 -7.96
CA SER A 171 5.20 6.51 -9.31
C SER A 171 5.81 5.28 -9.96
N GLY A 172 5.30 4.93 -11.13
CA GLY A 172 5.68 3.69 -11.81
C GLY A 172 5.29 3.66 -13.27
N VAL A 173 5.77 2.64 -13.99
CA VAL A 173 5.43 2.42 -15.39
C VAL A 173 4.42 1.29 -15.48
N LEU A 174 3.34 1.52 -16.23
CA LEU A 174 2.33 0.48 -16.46
C LEU A 174 2.79 -0.47 -17.55
N ILE A 175 2.98 -1.75 -17.22
CA ILE A 175 3.49 -2.78 -18.13
C ILE A 175 2.46 -3.91 -18.27
N PRO A 176 2.12 -4.34 -19.50
CA PRO A 176 1.31 -5.52 -19.72
C PRO A 176 2.16 -6.79 -19.57
N LEU A 177 1.71 -7.73 -18.74
CA LEU A 177 2.32 -9.05 -18.63
C LEU A 177 1.64 -10.01 -19.63
N MET A 178 2.43 -10.57 -20.55
CA MET A 178 1.98 -11.70 -21.35
C MET A 178 2.30 -12.99 -20.60
N ARG A 179 1.27 -13.71 -20.13
CA ARG A 179 1.49 -15.03 -19.52
C ARG A 179 1.83 -16.05 -20.60
N THR A 180 3.07 -16.54 -20.59
CA THR A 180 3.52 -17.66 -21.44
C THR A 180 3.15 -18.99 -20.77
N GLY A 181 2.24 -19.79 -21.35
CA GLY A 181 1.90 -21.12 -20.80
C GLY A 181 0.69 -21.82 -21.44
N PHE A 182 0.39 -23.03 -20.91
CA PHE A 182 -0.60 -24.00 -21.43
C PHE A 182 -2.08 -23.58 -21.34
N ARG A 183 -2.40 -22.35 -20.90
CA ARG A 183 -3.74 -21.74 -21.06
C ARG A 183 -3.94 -21.21 -22.48
N GLN A 184 -3.46 -21.97 -23.48
CA GLN A 184 -3.59 -21.69 -24.90
C GLN A 184 -5.03 -21.87 -25.42
N GLY A 185 -5.94 -22.43 -24.59
CA GLY A 185 -7.38 -22.44 -24.86
C GLY A 185 -8.04 -21.05 -24.81
N GLY A 186 -7.32 -20.03 -24.36
CA GLY A 186 -7.77 -18.64 -24.37
C GLY A 186 -6.67 -17.73 -24.86
N GLY A 187 -6.22 -17.90 -26.11
CA GLY A 187 -5.37 -16.96 -26.85
C GLY A 187 -6.05 -15.60 -27.06
N GLY A 188 -6.50 -14.97 -25.98
CA GLY A 188 -7.03 -13.62 -25.98
C GLY A 188 -5.88 -12.63 -25.99
N LEU A 189 -6.07 -11.54 -26.73
CA LEU A 189 -5.22 -10.35 -26.69
C LEU A 189 -5.32 -9.59 -25.35
N VAL A 190 -5.98 -10.18 -24.35
CA VAL A 190 -6.20 -9.60 -23.03
C VAL A 190 -4.95 -9.82 -22.18
N ALA A 191 -4.10 -8.82 -22.14
CA ALA A 191 -2.97 -8.79 -21.23
C ALA A 191 -3.44 -8.37 -19.83
N GLU A 192 -3.00 -9.10 -18.80
CA GLU A 192 -3.07 -8.59 -17.43
C GLU A 192 -2.04 -7.45 -17.31
N THR A 193 -2.42 -6.34 -16.71
CA THR A 193 -1.52 -5.19 -16.50
C THR A 193 -1.08 -5.14 -15.05
N PHE A 194 0.18 -4.78 -14.84
CA PHE A 194 0.71 -4.48 -13.51
C PHE A 194 1.51 -3.17 -13.59
N LEU A 195 1.63 -2.50 -12.45
CA LEU A 195 2.44 -1.29 -12.33
C LEU A 195 3.81 -1.68 -11.79
N GLU A 196 4.88 -1.39 -12.52
CA GLU A 196 6.25 -1.46 -12.01
C GLU A 196 6.54 -0.17 -11.25
N ALA A 197 6.67 -0.26 -9.92
CA ALA A 197 6.91 0.89 -9.07
C ALA A 197 8.39 1.27 -9.06
N HIS A 198 8.67 2.54 -9.33
CA HIS A 198 9.99 3.15 -9.21
C HIS A 198 10.13 4.00 -7.95
N PHE A 199 9.05 4.58 -7.46
CA PHE A 199 9.09 5.39 -6.25
C PHE A 199 7.77 5.25 -5.50
N VAL A 200 7.87 5.05 -4.20
CA VAL A 200 6.73 4.83 -3.32
C VAL A 200 6.79 5.88 -2.23
N GLU A 201 5.78 6.75 -2.19
CA GLU A 201 5.63 7.77 -1.16
C GLU A 201 4.44 7.39 -0.28
N ASN A 202 4.71 7.17 1.01
CA ASN A 202 3.65 6.98 1.99
C ASN A 202 3.16 8.36 2.44
N ILE A 203 1.90 8.68 2.15
CA ILE A 203 1.31 9.98 2.50
C ILE A 203 1.27 10.12 4.03
N ARG A 204 1.14 9.01 4.76
CA ARG A 204 1.05 8.99 6.22
C ARG A 204 2.28 9.59 6.91
N SER A 205 3.49 9.34 6.39
CA SER A 205 4.73 9.86 6.98
C SER A 205 5.02 11.28 6.52
N SER A 206 4.56 11.68 5.34
CA SER A 206 4.78 13.05 4.85
C SER A 206 3.83 14.06 5.46
N VAL A 207 2.64 13.67 5.91
CA VAL A 207 1.68 14.58 6.58
C VAL A 207 2.20 14.96 7.98
N ASP A 208 2.82 14.03 8.71
CA ASP A 208 3.43 14.31 10.01
C ASP A 208 4.70 15.21 9.91
N GLU A 209 5.32 15.38 8.73
CA GLU A 209 6.55 16.18 8.51
C GLU A 209 6.41 17.36 7.53
N LYS A 210 5.44 17.40 6.62
CA LYS A 210 5.26 18.48 5.62
C LYS A 210 4.18 19.49 5.98
N ASP A 211 3.23 19.15 6.85
CA ASP A 211 2.16 20.08 7.27
C ASP A 211 2.64 21.11 8.31
N THR A 212 3.94 21.13 8.64
CA THR A 212 4.50 22.22 9.47
C THR A 212 4.92 23.44 8.67
N ASP A 213 5.03 23.34 7.33
CA ASP A 213 5.61 24.39 6.48
C ASP A 213 4.73 24.82 5.27
N ASP A 214 3.53 24.28 5.06
CA ASP A 214 2.57 24.93 4.16
C ASP A 214 2.02 26.15 4.91
N ASP A 215 2.63 27.31 4.66
CA ASP A 215 2.16 28.61 5.13
C ASP A 215 0.65 28.71 4.88
N LEU A 216 -0.14 28.89 5.96
CA LEU A 216 -1.58 29.09 5.86
C LEU A 216 -1.86 30.13 4.77
N THR A 217 -2.77 29.80 3.86
CA THR A 217 -3.16 30.73 2.80
C THR A 217 -3.77 32.00 3.42
N GLU A 218 -3.61 33.15 2.76
CA GLU A 218 -4.19 34.43 3.24
C GLU A 218 -5.71 34.29 3.49
N GLU A 219 -6.40 33.47 2.69
CA GLU A 219 -7.83 33.15 2.86
C GLU A 219 -8.13 32.39 4.16
N GLU A 220 -7.28 31.44 4.57
CA GLU A 220 -7.43 30.71 5.83
C GLU A 220 -7.21 31.61 7.05
N VAL A 221 -6.26 32.56 6.94
CA VAL A 221 -6.01 33.54 8.00
C VAL A 221 -7.21 34.48 8.18
N GLU A 222 -7.83 34.93 7.08
CA GLU A 222 -9.05 35.73 7.12
C GLU A 222 -10.24 34.97 7.73
N LEU A 223 -10.38 33.68 7.42
CA LEU A 223 -11.40 32.81 8.02
C LEU A 223 -11.17 32.64 9.53
N LEU A 224 -9.93 32.41 9.95
CA LEU A 224 -9.56 32.27 11.37
C LEU A 224 -9.76 33.57 12.16
N ALA A 225 -9.69 34.73 11.52
CA ALA A 225 -9.91 36.02 12.16
C ALA A 225 -11.40 36.28 12.51
N GLN A 226 -12.34 35.46 12.04
CA GLN A 226 -13.76 35.60 12.37
C GLN A 226 -14.11 34.99 13.73
N ASP A 227 -14.71 35.79 14.62
CA ASP A 227 -15.05 35.42 16.00
C ASP A 227 -16.05 34.25 16.14
N ASN A 228 -16.85 33.95 15.09
CA ASN A 228 -17.92 32.94 15.13
C ASN A 228 -17.60 31.65 14.35
N LEU A 229 -16.33 31.34 14.10
CA LEU A 229 -15.91 30.18 13.29
C LEU A 229 -16.52 28.86 13.81
N TYR A 230 -16.51 28.63 15.13
CA TYR A 230 -16.97 27.38 15.73
C TYR A 230 -18.45 27.11 15.45
N ASP A 231 -19.30 28.11 15.64
CA ASP A 231 -20.74 27.98 15.36
C ASP A 231 -21.00 27.89 13.86
N MET A 232 -20.28 28.66 13.03
CA MET A 232 -20.41 28.58 11.57
C MET A 232 -20.05 27.19 11.04
N LEU A 233 -18.93 26.61 11.48
CA LEU A 233 -18.53 25.25 11.10
C LEU A 233 -19.57 24.22 11.55
N ALA A 234 -20.11 24.37 12.77
CA ALA A 234 -21.15 23.47 13.27
C ALA A 234 -22.44 23.56 12.44
N TYR A 235 -22.84 24.76 11.98
CA TYR A 235 -23.99 24.92 11.08
C TYR A 235 -23.72 24.40 9.66
N SER A 236 -22.47 24.50 9.19
CA SER A 236 -22.05 23.98 7.87
C SER A 236 -22.02 22.45 7.82
N ILE A 237 -21.96 21.75 8.95
CA ILE A 237 -22.11 20.28 8.99
C ILE A 237 -23.59 19.92 8.74
N ALA A 238 -23.84 19.19 7.66
CA ALA A 238 -25.16 18.74 7.23
C ALA A 238 -26.21 19.88 7.22
N PRO A 239 -26.09 20.87 6.32
CA PRO A 239 -26.99 22.03 6.28
C PRO A 239 -28.43 21.65 5.89
N GLU A 240 -28.63 20.45 5.31
CA GLU A 240 -29.94 19.89 4.97
C GLU A 240 -30.83 19.64 6.21
N ILE A 241 -30.23 19.47 7.38
CA ILE A 241 -30.95 19.18 8.63
C ILE A 241 -30.97 20.45 9.50
N TYR A 242 -32.18 20.96 9.76
CA TYR A 242 -32.38 22.08 10.67
C TYR A 242 -32.36 21.64 12.14
N GLY A 243 -31.70 22.43 13.00
CA GLY A 243 -31.57 22.15 14.43
C GLY A 243 -30.39 21.21 14.78
N LEU A 244 -30.48 20.52 15.93
CA LEU A 244 -29.46 19.60 16.45
C LEU A 244 -28.05 20.20 16.51
N THR A 245 -27.94 21.50 16.84
CA THR A 245 -26.67 22.23 16.87
C THR A 245 -25.64 21.58 17.78
N ASP A 246 -26.08 21.07 18.93
CA ASP A 246 -25.18 20.45 19.92
C ASP A 246 -24.64 19.10 19.42
N VAL A 247 -25.46 18.34 18.70
CA VAL A 247 -25.04 17.08 18.07
C VAL A 247 -24.05 17.38 16.95
N LYS A 248 -24.31 18.37 16.10
CA LYS A 248 -23.37 18.78 15.04
C LYS A 248 -22.04 19.27 15.61
N LYS A 249 -22.06 20.02 16.71
CA LYS A 249 -20.86 20.42 17.47
C LYS A 249 -20.08 19.21 17.99
N SER A 250 -20.76 18.21 18.52
CA SER A 250 -20.10 16.97 18.98
C SER A 250 -19.45 16.19 17.82
N LEU A 251 -20.09 16.15 16.65
CA LEU A 251 -19.55 15.52 15.44
C LEU A 251 -18.36 16.30 14.88
N LEU A 252 -18.38 17.64 14.95
CA LEU A 252 -17.24 18.49 14.60
C LEU A 252 -16.02 18.17 15.47
N LEU A 253 -16.22 18.05 16.79
CA LEU A 253 -15.14 17.67 17.70
C LEU A 253 -14.62 16.26 17.40
N ALA A 254 -15.49 15.32 17.01
CA ALA A 254 -15.07 13.98 16.59
C ALA A 254 -14.26 13.99 15.27
N LEU A 255 -14.58 14.90 14.34
CA LEU A 255 -13.86 15.09 13.08
C LEU A 255 -12.46 15.65 13.26
N VAL A 256 -12.32 16.67 14.12
CA VAL A 256 -11.02 17.26 14.47
C VAL A 256 -10.19 16.31 15.33
N GLY A 257 -10.87 15.58 16.23
CA GLY A 257 -10.22 14.69 17.19
C GLY A 257 -9.45 15.45 18.26
N GLY A 258 -8.61 14.71 18.99
CA GLY A 258 -7.73 15.24 20.03
C GLY A 258 -6.30 14.75 19.84
N VAL A 259 -5.37 15.37 20.56
CA VAL A 259 -3.94 15.01 20.53
C VAL A 259 -3.70 13.79 21.43
N ASP A 260 -3.14 12.72 20.86
CA ASP A 260 -2.64 11.57 21.62
C ASP A 260 -1.51 12.04 22.56
N ARG A 261 -1.61 11.74 23.86
CA ARG A 261 -0.57 12.09 24.85
C ARG A 261 0.09 10.83 25.41
N ASN A 262 1.42 10.83 25.44
CA ASN A 262 2.20 9.79 26.08
C ASN A 262 2.72 10.31 27.42
N ALA A 263 1.93 10.13 28.48
CA ALA A 263 2.36 10.46 29.84
C ALA A 263 2.92 9.20 30.51
N SER A 264 4.22 9.19 30.81
CA SER A 264 4.87 8.16 31.65
C SER A 264 4.67 6.70 31.18
N GLY A 265 4.76 6.45 29.86
CA GLY A 265 4.65 5.10 29.29
C GLY A 265 3.21 4.58 29.10
N MET A 266 2.21 5.33 29.57
CA MET A 266 0.80 5.08 29.24
C MET A 266 0.38 5.98 28.08
N LYS A 267 -0.10 5.36 26.99
CA LYS A 267 -0.66 6.10 25.85
C LYS A 267 -2.10 6.48 26.16
N ILE A 268 -2.37 7.78 26.25
CA ILE A 268 -3.73 8.32 26.39
C ILE A 268 -4.26 8.61 24.99
N ARG A 269 -5.37 7.98 24.64
CA ARG A 269 -6.06 8.16 23.36
C ARG A 269 -6.66 9.57 23.23
N GLY A 270 -6.45 10.20 22.08
CA GLY A 270 -7.09 11.45 21.67
C GLY A 270 -8.34 11.26 20.82
N CYS A 271 -8.64 10.03 20.38
CA CYS A 271 -9.81 9.73 19.54
C CYS A 271 -11.12 9.79 20.35
N LEU A 272 -12.08 10.58 19.88
CA LEU A 272 -13.42 10.71 20.44
C LEU A 272 -14.36 9.66 19.83
N ASN A 273 -15.04 8.90 20.68
CA ASN A 273 -16.07 7.95 20.26
C ASN A 273 -17.44 8.53 20.61
N VAL A 274 -18.33 8.64 19.63
CA VAL A 274 -19.65 9.28 19.78
C VAL A 274 -20.75 8.28 19.43
N LEU A 275 -21.76 8.17 20.29
CA LEU A 275 -22.95 7.35 20.05
C LEU A 275 -24.18 8.25 19.91
N LEU A 276 -24.86 8.16 18.77
CA LEU A 276 -26.12 8.82 18.49
C LEU A 276 -27.27 7.85 18.82
N MET A 277 -28.03 8.16 19.87
CA MET A 277 -29.21 7.41 20.25
C MET A 277 -30.46 8.26 20.02
N GLY A 278 -31.50 7.69 19.43
CA GLY A 278 -32.76 8.41 19.20
C GLY A 278 -33.76 7.61 18.38
N ASP A 279 -34.94 8.16 18.19
CA ASP A 279 -36.01 7.50 17.46
C ASP A 279 -35.68 7.38 15.95
N PRO A 280 -36.29 6.41 15.24
CA PRO A 280 -36.23 6.39 13.78
C PRO A 280 -36.87 7.66 13.22
N GLY A 281 -36.21 8.30 12.24
CA GLY A 281 -36.70 9.54 11.62
C GLY A 281 -35.95 10.81 12.03
N VAL A 282 -35.06 10.77 13.03
CA VAL A 282 -34.21 11.92 13.40
C VAL A 282 -32.96 12.10 12.51
N ALA A 283 -33.00 11.57 11.27
CA ALA A 283 -31.95 11.69 10.27
C ALA A 283 -30.52 11.26 10.71
N LYS A 284 -30.38 10.39 11.71
CA LYS A 284 -29.07 9.90 12.22
C LYS A 284 -28.19 9.28 11.13
N SER A 285 -28.75 8.42 10.29
CA SER A 285 -28.01 7.78 9.19
C SER A 285 -27.56 8.82 8.15
N GLN A 286 -28.32 9.90 7.94
CA GLN A 286 -27.93 11.00 7.06
C GLN A 286 -26.74 11.78 7.67
N LEU A 287 -26.75 12.03 8.98
CA LEU A 287 -25.61 12.65 9.68
C LEU A 287 -24.35 11.78 9.57
N LEU A 288 -24.46 10.47 9.80
CA LEU A 288 -23.35 9.53 9.66
C LEU A 288 -22.80 9.47 8.23
N SER A 289 -23.69 9.43 7.23
CA SER A 289 -23.32 9.43 5.82
C SER A 289 -22.62 10.74 5.43
N TYR A 290 -23.10 11.87 5.94
CA TYR A 290 -22.47 13.16 5.72
C TYR A 290 -21.07 13.24 6.34
N VAL A 291 -20.90 12.77 7.58
CA VAL A 291 -19.59 12.67 8.25
C VAL A 291 -18.65 11.75 7.45
N ASN A 292 -19.15 10.62 6.96
CA ASN A 292 -18.36 9.70 6.12
C ASN A 292 -17.97 10.30 4.76
N ARG A 293 -18.69 11.31 4.26
CA ARG A 293 -18.29 12.03 3.05
C ARG A 293 -17.30 13.15 3.34
N LEU A 294 -17.41 13.77 4.51
CA LEU A 294 -16.57 14.90 4.91
C LEU A 294 -15.19 14.45 5.38
N ALA A 295 -15.10 13.30 6.07
CA ALA A 295 -13.84 12.77 6.57
C ALA A 295 -12.98 12.18 5.43
N PRO A 296 -11.68 12.51 5.34
CA PRO A 296 -10.81 12.03 4.26
C PRO A 296 -10.53 10.51 4.34
N ARG A 297 -10.65 9.94 5.55
CA ARG A 297 -10.48 8.52 5.84
C ARG A 297 -11.64 8.03 6.68
N SER A 298 -12.71 7.61 6.04
CA SER A 298 -13.81 7.00 6.76
C SER A 298 -14.37 5.79 6.06
N GLN A 299 -14.94 4.91 6.87
CA GLN A 299 -15.71 3.78 6.39
C GLN A 299 -17.11 3.81 6.95
N TYR A 300 -18.07 3.52 6.09
CA TYR A 300 -19.47 3.38 6.47
C TYR A 300 -19.85 1.91 6.51
N THR A 301 -20.40 1.50 7.65
CA THR A 301 -20.78 0.12 7.92
C THR A 301 -22.13 0.07 8.62
N THR A 302 -22.93 -0.95 8.31
CA THR A 302 -24.12 -1.29 9.10
C THR A 302 -23.77 -2.43 10.05
N GLY A 303 -24.35 -2.42 11.24
CA GLY A 303 -24.17 -3.44 12.26
C GLY A 303 -24.64 -4.84 11.84
N ARG A 304 -25.53 -4.95 10.83
CA ARG A 304 -25.90 -6.26 10.24
C ARG A 304 -25.03 -6.65 9.05
N GLY A 305 -24.56 -5.68 8.27
CA GLY A 305 -23.76 -5.95 7.07
C GLY A 305 -22.28 -6.19 7.35
N SER A 306 -21.83 -5.92 8.58
CA SER A 306 -20.42 -6.01 8.97
C SER A 306 -20.26 -7.13 9.97
N SER A 307 -19.97 -8.34 9.48
CA SER A 307 -19.56 -9.44 10.35
C SER A 307 -18.18 -9.14 10.94
N GLY A 308 -17.80 -9.84 12.02
CA GLY A 308 -16.51 -9.66 12.67
C GLY A 308 -15.32 -9.80 11.72
N VAL A 309 -15.43 -10.60 10.65
CA VAL A 309 -14.40 -10.69 9.60
C VAL A 309 -14.32 -9.41 8.75
N GLY A 310 -15.47 -8.82 8.42
CA GLY A 310 -15.56 -7.55 7.69
C GLY A 310 -15.14 -6.33 8.52
N LEU A 311 -15.28 -6.39 9.85
CA LEU A 311 -14.81 -5.33 10.76
C LEU A 311 -13.31 -5.42 11.06
N THR A 312 -12.80 -6.63 11.30
CA THR A 312 -11.41 -6.87 11.76
C THR A 312 -10.44 -7.05 10.60
N ALA A 313 -10.04 -8.28 10.29
CA ALA A 313 -9.32 -8.63 9.08
C ALA A 313 -9.68 -10.07 8.68
N ALA A 314 -9.60 -10.33 7.38
CA ALA A 314 -9.74 -11.64 6.78
C ALA A 314 -8.36 -12.24 6.48
N VAL A 315 -8.24 -13.56 6.59
CA VAL A 315 -7.06 -14.28 6.09
C VAL A 315 -7.43 -14.84 4.72
N VAL A 316 -6.71 -14.41 3.69
CA VAL A 316 -6.93 -14.83 2.29
C VAL A 316 -5.66 -15.47 1.76
N LYS A 317 -5.81 -16.63 1.11
CA LYS A 317 -4.71 -17.35 0.46
C LYS A 317 -4.32 -16.65 -0.84
N ASP A 318 -3.04 -16.34 -1.00
CA ASP A 318 -2.53 -15.73 -2.21
C ASP A 318 -2.56 -16.73 -3.39
N PRO A 319 -3.16 -16.38 -4.54
CA PRO A 319 -3.26 -17.30 -5.69
C PRO A 319 -1.90 -17.66 -6.32
N VAL A 320 -0.87 -16.83 -6.16
CA VAL A 320 0.45 -17.07 -6.77
C VAL A 320 1.35 -17.86 -5.84
N THR A 321 1.46 -17.43 -4.59
CA THR A 321 2.43 -18.00 -3.63
C THR A 321 1.82 -19.10 -2.77
N GLY A 322 0.49 -19.14 -2.64
CA GLY A 322 -0.21 -20.04 -1.73
C GLY A 322 -0.02 -19.70 -0.26
N GLU A 323 0.65 -18.59 0.07
CA GLU A 323 0.81 -18.08 1.43
C GLU A 323 -0.49 -17.44 1.92
N MET A 324 -0.71 -17.48 3.22
CA MET A 324 -1.87 -16.84 3.86
C MET A 324 -1.53 -15.36 4.09
N THR A 325 -2.27 -14.47 3.43
CA THR A 325 -2.13 -13.01 3.55
C THR A 325 -3.29 -12.43 4.35
N LEU A 326 -3.06 -11.33 5.05
CA LEU A 326 -4.09 -10.59 5.79
C LEU A 326 -4.69 -9.50 4.90
N GLU A 327 -6.02 -9.42 4.87
CA GLU A 327 -6.79 -8.36 4.23
C GLU A 327 -7.54 -7.58 5.32
N GLY A 328 -7.25 -6.29 5.44
CA GLY A 328 -7.85 -5.43 6.46
C GLY A 328 -9.35 -5.24 6.26
N GLY A 329 -10.11 -5.33 7.34
CA GLY A 329 -11.53 -4.98 7.41
C GLY A 329 -11.74 -3.48 7.59
N ALA A 330 -13.00 -3.08 7.78
CA ALA A 330 -13.40 -1.67 7.84
C ALA A 330 -12.66 -0.86 8.91
N LEU A 331 -12.42 -1.43 10.10
CA LEU A 331 -11.72 -0.73 11.19
C LEU A 331 -10.22 -0.55 10.91
N VAL A 332 -9.59 -1.52 10.25
CA VAL A 332 -8.16 -1.45 9.88
C VAL A 332 -7.96 -0.43 8.75
N LEU A 333 -8.88 -0.40 7.77
CA LEU A 333 -8.82 0.55 6.66
C LEU A 333 -9.04 2.00 7.12
N ALA A 334 -9.84 2.19 8.18
CA ALA A 334 -10.14 3.49 8.76
C ALA A 334 -9.11 3.96 9.83
N ASP A 335 -7.92 3.34 9.95
CA ASP A 335 -6.86 3.78 10.89
C ASP A 335 -6.52 5.27 10.73
N ARG A 336 -6.44 5.99 11.86
CA ARG A 336 -6.35 7.47 11.96
C ARG A 336 -7.49 8.25 11.31
N GLY A 337 -8.63 7.60 11.13
CA GLY A 337 -9.84 8.17 10.54
C GLY A 337 -11.07 7.90 11.40
N ILE A 338 -12.23 7.87 10.74
CA ILE A 338 -13.53 7.70 11.40
C ILE A 338 -14.23 6.46 10.85
N CYS A 339 -14.64 5.56 11.74
CA CYS A 339 -15.52 4.46 11.37
C CYS A 339 -16.97 4.81 11.76
N CYS A 340 -17.83 4.96 10.75
CA CYS A 340 -19.26 5.20 10.92
C CYS A 340 -19.99 3.85 10.98
N ILE A 341 -20.69 3.58 12.08
CA ILE A 341 -21.47 2.35 12.28
C ILE A 341 -22.94 2.70 12.48
N ASP A 342 -23.78 2.31 11.53
CA ASP A 342 -25.24 2.43 11.68
C ASP A 342 -25.86 1.14 12.24
N GLU A 343 -27.03 1.23 12.86
CA GLU A 343 -27.74 0.12 13.51
C GLU A 343 -26.86 -0.67 14.50
N PHE A 344 -26.13 0.05 15.36
CA PHE A 344 -25.24 -0.53 16.36
C PHE A 344 -25.99 -1.49 17.32
N ASP A 345 -27.28 -1.26 17.55
CA ASP A 345 -28.13 -2.14 18.37
C ASP A 345 -28.35 -3.53 17.73
N LYS A 346 -28.23 -3.65 16.40
CA LYS A 346 -28.43 -4.90 15.65
C LYS A 346 -27.17 -5.72 15.46
N MET A 347 -26.02 -5.26 15.97
CA MET A 347 -24.77 -6.02 15.90
C MET A 347 -24.80 -7.26 16.79
N MET A 348 -24.14 -8.32 16.29
CA MET A 348 -23.92 -9.56 17.03
C MET A 348 -22.95 -9.36 18.20
N GLU A 349 -23.10 -10.16 19.25
CA GLU A 349 -22.26 -10.06 20.45
C GLU A 349 -20.76 -10.31 20.18
N GLY A 350 -20.44 -11.22 19.25
CA GLY A 350 -19.05 -11.48 18.84
C GLY A 350 -18.37 -10.30 18.13
N ASP A 351 -19.14 -9.41 17.51
CA ASP A 351 -18.61 -8.22 16.84
C ASP A 351 -18.39 -7.08 17.84
N ARG A 352 -19.20 -7.06 18.92
CA ARG A 352 -19.06 -6.10 20.02
C ARG A 352 -17.74 -6.27 20.77
N THR A 353 -17.28 -7.51 20.98
CA THR A 353 -15.98 -7.75 21.64
C THR A 353 -14.81 -7.17 20.85
N SER A 354 -14.84 -7.30 19.53
CA SER A 354 -13.82 -6.72 18.63
C SER A 354 -13.82 -5.19 18.70
N ILE A 355 -14.99 -4.57 18.80
CA ILE A 355 -15.11 -3.11 18.95
C ILE A 355 -14.61 -2.65 20.33
N HIS A 356 -14.90 -3.40 21.39
CA HIS A 356 -14.38 -3.10 22.72
C HIS A 356 -12.84 -3.15 22.77
N GLU A 357 -12.23 -4.10 22.06
CA GLU A 357 -10.78 -4.18 21.92
C GLU A 357 -10.22 -2.92 21.23
N VAL A 358 -10.83 -2.50 20.12
CA VAL A 358 -10.41 -1.30 19.39
C VAL A 358 -10.59 -0.02 20.21
N MET A 359 -11.70 0.10 20.95
CA MET A 359 -11.96 1.28 21.79
C MET A 359 -10.96 1.41 22.95
N GLU A 360 -10.49 0.29 23.49
CA GLU A 360 -9.58 0.26 24.62
C GLU A 360 -8.11 0.36 24.18
N GLN A 361 -7.68 -0.48 23.25
CA GLN A 361 -6.27 -0.66 22.91
C GLN A 361 -5.86 0.05 21.61
N GLN A 362 -6.82 0.52 20.80
CA GLN A 362 -6.58 1.02 19.43
C GLN A 362 -5.83 0.00 18.54
N THR A 363 -5.99 -1.28 18.85
CA THR A 363 -5.39 -2.40 18.12
C THR A 363 -6.39 -3.53 17.99
N ILE A 364 -6.20 -4.37 16.98
CA ILE A 364 -7.00 -5.57 16.73
C ILE A 364 -6.04 -6.76 16.73
N SER A 365 -6.24 -7.68 17.66
CA SER A 365 -5.51 -8.95 17.71
C SER A 365 -6.24 -10.00 16.89
N ILE A 366 -5.48 -10.67 16.01
CA ILE A 366 -6.02 -11.71 15.14
C ILE A 366 -5.20 -12.97 15.35
N ALA A 367 -5.88 -14.01 15.81
CA ALA A 367 -5.35 -15.36 15.93
C ALA A 367 -6.18 -16.30 15.04
N LYS A 368 -5.86 -16.33 13.74
CA LYS A 368 -6.59 -17.16 12.75
C LYS A 368 -5.61 -17.82 11.78
N ALA A 369 -5.92 -19.07 11.38
CA ALA A 369 -5.17 -19.82 10.38
C ALA A 369 -3.64 -19.90 10.63
N GLY A 370 -3.23 -19.98 11.90
CA GLY A 370 -1.82 -20.05 12.30
C GLY A 370 -1.09 -18.71 12.32
N ILE A 371 -1.77 -17.60 12.02
CA ILE A 371 -1.23 -16.25 12.10
C ILE A 371 -1.70 -15.62 13.42
N MET A 372 -0.75 -15.23 14.26
CA MET A 372 -0.98 -14.41 15.45
C MET A 372 -0.35 -13.04 15.20
N THR A 373 -1.18 -12.05 14.87
CA THR A 373 -0.72 -10.70 14.54
C THR A 373 -1.64 -9.67 15.16
N THR A 374 -1.05 -8.56 15.59
CA THR A 374 -1.78 -7.36 16.00
C THR A 374 -1.72 -6.32 14.90
N LEU A 375 -2.88 -5.76 14.55
CA LEU A 375 -3.02 -4.67 13.60
C LEU A 375 -3.41 -3.40 14.36
N ASN A 376 -2.86 -2.26 13.97
CA ASN A 376 -3.23 -0.98 14.56
C ASN A 376 -4.56 -0.50 13.97
N ALA A 377 -5.46 -0.03 14.82
CA ALA A 377 -6.77 0.49 14.47
C ALA A 377 -7.07 1.72 15.34
N ARG A 378 -6.33 2.82 15.13
CA ARG A 378 -6.55 4.09 15.84
C ARG A 378 -7.68 4.84 15.17
N VAL A 379 -8.89 4.35 15.36
CA VAL A 379 -10.10 4.90 14.75
C VAL A 379 -10.93 5.64 15.78
N ALA A 380 -11.57 6.73 15.36
CA ALA A 380 -12.71 7.29 16.06
C ALA A 380 -13.98 6.55 15.62
N ILE A 381 -14.79 6.09 16.56
CA ILE A 381 -16.03 5.37 16.25
C ILE A 381 -17.20 6.33 16.42
N VAL A 382 -17.96 6.54 15.34
CA VAL A 382 -19.23 7.27 15.38
C VAL A 382 -20.34 6.27 15.08
N ALA A 383 -21.13 5.95 16.10
CA ALA A 383 -22.17 4.94 16.02
C ALA A 383 -23.56 5.57 16.09
N ALA A 384 -24.54 4.98 15.41
CA ALA A 384 -25.95 5.27 15.62
C ALA A 384 -26.69 4.01 16.09
N ALA A 385 -27.56 4.19 17.09
CA ALA A 385 -28.37 3.12 17.65
C ALA A 385 -29.83 3.57 17.79
N ASN A 386 -30.74 2.60 17.72
CA ASN A 386 -32.16 2.82 17.98
C ASN A 386 -32.56 2.24 19.36
N PRO A 387 -33.47 2.90 20.11
CA PRO A 387 -34.08 2.31 21.30
C PRO A 387 -34.77 0.98 20.97
N ALA A 388 -34.80 0.05 21.93
CA ALA A 388 -35.31 -1.31 21.72
C ALA A 388 -36.76 -1.37 21.20
N PHE A 389 -37.61 -0.44 21.64
CA PHE A 389 -39.03 -0.36 21.25
C PHE A 389 -39.33 0.74 20.21
N GLY A 390 -38.29 1.30 19.58
CA GLY A 390 -38.43 2.33 18.54
C GLY A 390 -38.89 3.72 19.04
N ARG A 391 -39.27 3.86 20.31
CA ARG A 391 -39.46 5.13 21.00
C ARG A 391 -38.93 5.06 22.41
N TYR A 392 -38.31 6.15 22.86
CA TYR A 392 -38.13 6.41 24.29
C TYR A 392 -39.47 6.95 24.80
N VAL A 393 -40.16 6.18 25.65
CA VAL A 393 -41.38 6.66 26.36
C VAL A 393 -40.98 7.22 27.71
#